data_AF-A0A329RXL9-F1
#
_entry.id   AF-A0A329RXL9-F1
#
_cell.length_a   1.000
_cell.length_b   1.000
_cell.length_c   1.000
_cell.angle_alpha   90.00
_cell.angle_beta   90.00
_cell.angle_gamma   90.00
#
_symmetry.space_group_name_H-M   'P 1'
#
loop_
_entity.id
_entity.type
_entity.pdbx_description
1 polymer ?
#
loop_
_entity_poly.entity_id
_entity_poly.type
_entity_poly.pdbx_seq_one_letter_code
_entity_poly.pdbx_strand_id
1 'polypeptide(L)'
;MASAARSSSVSAEDAVLLLQGMKTCKTVKIQLMSCTLCSTSAPRSMRYKVLSCACQYCKDAVPYMTSPRRLKILVCQETSDVDIHEQGDHQSRARMPSKPFITPQQRGFIQELAREI
;
A
#
# COMPACT_ATOMS: atom_id res chain seq x y z
N MET A 1 -32.35 -5.31 -3.07
CA MET A 1 -31.27 -6.28 -2.79
C MET A 1 -29.99 -5.74 -3.40
N ALA A 2 -29.13 -5.08 -2.62
CA ALA A 2 -27.86 -4.54 -3.12
C ALA A 2 -26.79 -5.62 -2.97
N SER A 3 -26.27 -6.10 -4.11
CA SER A 3 -25.17 -7.06 -4.16
C SER A 3 -23.94 -6.46 -3.47
N ALA A 4 -23.48 -7.11 -2.39
CA ALA A 4 -22.23 -6.76 -1.75
C ALA A 4 -21.09 -7.14 -2.72
N ALA A 5 -20.56 -6.15 -3.44
CA ALA A 5 -19.31 -6.30 -4.13
C ALA A 5 -18.25 -6.65 -3.08
N ARG A 6 -17.85 -7.93 -3.01
CA ARG A 6 -16.68 -8.38 -2.26
C ARG A 6 -15.45 -7.67 -2.85
N SER A 7 -15.13 -6.51 -2.30
CA SER A 7 -13.80 -5.95 -2.39
C SER A 7 -12.92 -6.88 -1.54
N SER A 8 -11.85 -7.42 -2.13
CA SER A 8 -10.87 -8.23 -1.42
C SER A 8 -10.01 -7.30 -0.57
N SER A 9 -10.57 -6.78 0.52
CA SER A 9 -9.80 -5.98 1.48
C SER A 9 -8.84 -6.90 2.24
N VAL A 10 -7.65 -6.38 2.51
CA VAL A 10 -6.63 -7.04 3.31
C VAL A 10 -6.48 -6.34 4.65
N SER A 11 -5.92 -7.04 5.63
CA SER A 11 -5.57 -6.44 6.92
C SER A 11 -4.53 -5.34 6.74
N ALA A 12 -4.40 -4.43 7.71
CA ALA A 12 -3.40 -3.39 7.67
C ALA A 12 -1.98 -3.96 7.67
N GLU A 13 -1.78 -5.07 8.37
CA GLU A 13 -0.52 -5.80 8.48
C GLU A 13 -0.13 -6.41 7.13
N ASP A 14 -1.06 -7.12 6.48
CA ASP A 14 -0.84 -7.70 5.16
C ASP A 14 -0.63 -6.63 4.10
N ALA A 15 -1.36 -5.51 4.17
CA ALA A 15 -1.16 -4.37 3.29
C ALA A 15 0.27 -3.83 3.38
N VAL A 16 0.84 -3.73 4.60
CA VAL A 16 2.21 -3.29 4.81
C VAL A 16 3.20 -4.25 4.13
N LEU A 17 3.00 -5.56 4.27
CA LEU A 17 3.85 -6.57 3.62
C LEU A 17 3.74 -6.52 2.09
N LEU A 18 2.53 -6.39 1.54
CA LEU A 18 2.31 -6.22 0.11
C LEU A 18 3.03 -4.99 -0.42
N LEU A 19 2.91 -3.84 0.27
CA LEU A 19 3.57 -2.59 -0.14
C LEU A 19 5.10 -2.68 -0.11
N GLN A 20 5.69 -3.47 0.79
CA GLN A 20 7.13 -3.73 0.81
C GLN A 20 7.56 -4.56 -0.40
N GLY A 21 6.73 -5.54 -0.76
CA GLY A 21 6.89 -6.34 -1.96
C GLY A 21 6.76 -5.53 -3.25
N MET A 22 6.39 -4.24 -3.22
CA MET A 22 6.25 -3.36 -4.40
C MET A 22 7.47 -2.46 -4.61
N LYS A 23 7.65 -1.96 -5.85
CA LYS A 23 8.74 -1.01 -6.12
C LYS A 23 8.51 0.27 -5.31
N THR A 24 9.59 0.98 -5.03
CA THR A 24 9.55 2.25 -4.30
C THR A 24 8.50 3.18 -4.91
N CYS A 25 7.57 3.63 -4.07
CA CYS A 25 6.48 4.54 -4.40
C CYS A 25 6.56 5.78 -3.52
N LYS A 26 6.06 6.91 -4.02
CA LYS A 26 5.87 8.14 -3.24
C LYS A 26 4.40 8.53 -3.22
N THR A 27 3.92 9.00 -2.08
CA THR A 27 2.55 9.52 -1.96
C THR A 27 2.41 10.82 -2.75
N VAL A 28 1.38 10.91 -3.58
CA VAL A 28 1.07 12.10 -4.39
C VAL A 28 -0.26 12.73 -4.03
N LYS A 29 -1.16 11.97 -3.40
CA LYS A 29 -2.43 12.49 -2.90
C LYS A 29 -2.83 11.76 -1.62
N ILE A 30 -3.34 12.51 -0.65
CA ILE A 30 -4.02 11.99 0.53
C ILE A 30 -5.31 12.78 0.69
N GLN A 31 -6.42 12.10 0.90
CA GLN A 31 -7.72 12.72 1.11
C GLN A 31 -8.57 11.87 2.04
N LEU A 32 -9.45 12.52 2.80
CA LEU A 32 -10.52 11.85 3.55
C LEU A 32 -11.79 11.83 2.70
N MET A 33 -12.46 10.67 2.65
CA MET A 33 -13.66 10.45 1.85
C MET A 33 -14.68 9.62 2.64
N SER A 34 -15.92 9.55 2.15
CA SER A 34 -16.91 8.62 2.68
C SER A 34 -16.46 7.17 2.47
N CYS A 35 -16.61 6.34 3.50
CA CYS A 35 -16.23 4.95 3.44
C CYS A 35 -17.21 4.14 2.61
N THR A 36 -16.71 3.41 1.62
CA THR A 36 -17.49 2.46 0.79
C THR A 36 -17.14 0.99 1.07
N LEU A 37 -16.15 0.72 1.91
CA LEU A 37 -15.70 -0.65 2.22
C LEU A 37 -16.50 -1.31 3.35
N CYS A 38 -16.86 -0.56 4.39
CA CYS A 38 -17.60 -1.11 5.53
C CYS A 38 -19.12 -0.99 5.31
N SER A 39 -19.88 -2.06 5.55
CA SER A 39 -21.34 -2.12 5.37
C SER A 39 -22.14 -1.45 6.51
N THR A 40 -21.59 -0.45 7.19
CA THR A 40 -22.24 0.15 8.36
C THR A 40 -23.11 1.35 7.98
N SER A 41 -24.21 1.53 8.72
CA SER A 41 -25.23 2.56 8.49
C SER A 41 -24.80 3.99 8.84
N ALA A 42 -23.74 4.17 9.64
CA ALA A 42 -23.24 5.50 10.03
C ALA A 42 -22.29 6.09 8.98
N PRO A 43 -22.33 7.42 8.71
CA PRO A 43 -21.39 8.07 7.81
C PRO A 43 -19.97 7.93 8.35
N ARG A 44 -19.14 7.15 7.66
CA ARG A 44 -17.77 6.86 8.07
C ARG A 44 -16.76 7.49 7.14
N SER A 45 -15.58 7.73 7.69
CA SER A 45 -14.44 8.24 6.95
C SER A 45 -13.50 7.12 6.50
N MET A 46 -12.96 7.29 5.32
CA MET A 46 -11.94 6.45 4.70
C MET A 46 -10.79 7.34 4.26
N ARG A 47 -9.57 6.88 4.47
CA ARG A 47 -8.37 7.57 3.99
C ARG A 47 -7.99 7.04 2.62
N TYR A 48 -8.22 7.85 1.60
CA TYR A 48 -7.78 7.60 0.24
C TYR A 48 -6.36 8.13 0.05
N LYS A 49 -5.44 7.28 -0.40
CA LYS A 49 -4.07 7.64 -0.76
C LYS A 49 -3.80 7.24 -2.20
N VAL A 50 -3.15 8.11 -2.96
CA VAL A 50 -2.58 7.79 -4.26
C VAL A 50 -1.08 7.88 -4.15
N LEU A 51 -0.40 6.85 -4.65
CA LEU A 51 1.04 6.81 -4.76
C LEU A 51 1.44 6.72 -6.23
N SER A 52 2.58 7.30 -6.56
CA SER A 52 3.22 7.19 -7.87
C SER A 52 4.51 6.38 -7.75
N CYS A 53 4.92 5.74 -8.84
CA CYS A 53 6.21 5.06 -8.87
C CYS A 53 7.35 6.07 -8.68
N ALA A 54 8.27 5.75 -7.77
CA ALA A 54 9.47 6.52 -7.50
C ALA A 54 10.76 5.73 -7.82
N CYS A 55 10.63 4.53 -8.39
CA CYS A 55 11.74 3.66 -8.78
C CYS A 55 12.65 4.34 -9.79
N GLN A 56 13.96 4.35 -9.53
CA GLN A 56 14.95 4.99 -10.39
C GLN A 56 14.93 4.40 -11.80
N TYR A 57 14.92 3.07 -11.94
CA TYR A 57 14.82 2.42 -13.27
C TYR A 57 13.57 2.79 -14.06
N CYS A 58 12.45 3.06 -13.39
CA CYS A 58 11.24 3.52 -14.08
C CYS A 58 11.34 5.00 -14.48
N LYS A 59 12.12 5.81 -13.76
CA LYS A 59 12.42 7.20 -14.16
C LYS A 59 13.40 7.22 -15.33
N ASP A 60 14.46 6.42 -15.28
CA ASP A 60 15.49 6.37 -16.32
C ASP A 60 14.96 5.85 -17.66
N ALA A 61 13.96 4.96 -17.63
CA ALA A 61 13.29 4.48 -18.83
C ALA A 61 12.49 5.58 -19.55
N VAL A 62 12.01 6.59 -18.83
CA VAL A 62 11.20 7.70 -19.37
C VAL A 62 11.54 9.04 -18.70
N PRO A 63 12.76 9.57 -18.89
CA PRO A 63 13.29 10.66 -18.07
C PRO A 63 12.49 11.97 -18.15
N TYR A 64 11.73 12.17 -19.23
CA TYR A 64 10.95 13.38 -19.47
C TYR A 64 9.44 13.21 -19.20
N MET A 65 8.99 12.00 -18.82
CA MET A 65 7.57 11.72 -18.59
C MET A 65 7.30 11.35 -17.14
N THR A 66 6.11 11.73 -16.66
CA THR A 66 5.64 11.21 -15.38
C THR A 66 5.30 9.73 -15.54
N SER A 67 5.79 8.88 -14.64
CA SER A 67 5.46 7.45 -14.65
C SER A 67 3.94 7.25 -14.65
N PRO A 68 3.38 6.42 -15.56
CA PRO A 68 1.93 6.22 -15.66
C PRO A 68 1.38 5.41 -14.47
N ARG A 69 2.20 4.55 -13.86
CA ARG A 69 1.80 3.72 -12.71
C ARG A 69 1.29 4.57 -11.53
N ARG A 70 0.12 4.19 -11.03
CA ARG A 70 -0.50 4.71 -9.81
C ARG A 70 -0.91 3.55 -8.92
N LEU A 71 -0.73 3.71 -7.62
CA LEU A 71 -1.26 2.81 -6.61
C LEU A 71 -2.28 3.57 -5.77
N LYS A 72 -3.51 3.11 -5.74
CA LYS A 72 -4.58 3.64 -4.90
C LYS A 72 -4.70 2.76 -3.68
N ILE A 73 -4.69 3.37 -2.50
CA ILE A 73 -4.86 2.70 -1.23
C ILE A 73 -6.04 3.34 -0.52
N LEU A 74 -7.02 2.53 -0.14
CA LEU A 74 -8.20 2.95 0.59
C LEU A 74 -8.14 2.28 1.96
N VAL A 75 -8.10 3.08 3.02
CA VAL A 75 -8.05 2.56 4.41
C VAL A 75 -9.32 2.95 5.13
N CYS A 76 -10.11 1.98 5.57
CA CYS A 76 -11.23 2.23 6.46
C CYS A 76 -10.70 2.71 7.82
N GLN A 77 -11.20 3.84 8.34
CA GLN A 77 -10.73 4.33 9.65
C GLN A 77 -11.30 3.57 10.84
N GLU A 78 -12.34 2.76 10.63
CA GLU A 78 -12.97 1.97 11.70
C GLU A 78 -12.32 0.59 11.80
N THR A 79 -12.40 -0.19 10.73
CA THR A 79 -11.96 -1.59 10.72
C THR A 79 -10.48 -1.73 10.43
N SER A 80 -9.83 -0.65 9.98
CA SER A 80 -8.46 -0.67 9.45
C SER A 80 -8.27 -1.57 8.21
N ASP A 81 -9.36 -2.05 7.61
CA ASP A 81 -9.31 -2.79 6.36
C ASP A 81 -8.75 -1.91 5.24
N VAL A 82 -7.89 -2.52 4.42
CA VAL A 82 -7.19 -1.84 3.34
C VAL A 82 -7.57 -2.46 2.00
N ASP A 83 -8.00 -1.62 1.06
CA ASP A 83 -8.14 -1.99 -0.34
C ASP A 83 -7.03 -1.35 -1.17
N ILE A 84 -6.40 -2.13 -2.04
CA ILE A 84 -5.22 -1.74 -2.82
C ILE A 84 -5.50 -1.98 -4.29
N HIS A 85 -5.43 -0.93 -5.10
CA HIS A 85 -5.65 -0.98 -6.53
C HIS A 85 -4.49 -0.36 -7.32
N GLU A 86 -3.86 -1.16 -8.18
CA GLU A 86 -2.81 -0.70 -9.09
C GLU A 86 -3.40 -0.31 -10.45
N GLN A 87 -2.98 0.83 -10.97
CA GLN A 87 -3.42 1.37 -12.27
C GLN A 87 -2.21 1.74 -13.12
N GLY A 88 -2.19 1.26 -14.36
CA GLY A 88 -1.08 1.47 -15.30
C GLY A 88 0.19 0.69 -14.93
N ASP A 89 1.16 0.72 -15.84
CA ASP A 89 2.33 -0.15 -15.74
C ASP A 89 3.61 0.56 -15.31
N HIS A 90 4.55 -0.23 -14.80
CA HIS A 90 5.93 0.21 -14.66
C HIS A 90 6.62 0.27 -16.01
N GLN A 91 7.47 1.28 -16.18
CA GLN A 91 8.24 1.48 -17.41
C GLN A 91 9.49 0.61 -17.50
N SER A 92 9.86 -0.03 -16.40
CA SER A 92 10.94 -1.00 -16.37
C SER A 92 10.49 -2.19 -15.54
N ARG A 93 11.02 -3.39 -15.81
CA ARG A 93 10.85 -4.55 -14.92
C ARG A 93 11.87 -4.54 -13.78
N ALA A 94 13.02 -3.89 -13.98
CA ALA A 94 14.10 -3.81 -12.99
C ALA A 94 13.64 -3.12 -11.70
N ARG A 95 14.10 -3.63 -10.56
CA ARG A 95 13.80 -3.12 -9.23
C ARG A 95 15.11 -2.80 -8.52
N MET A 96 15.16 -1.65 -7.86
CA MET A 96 16.29 -1.31 -6.98
C MET A 96 16.35 -2.31 -5.82
N PRO A 97 17.53 -2.82 -5.45
CA PRO A 97 17.69 -3.59 -4.22
C PRO A 97 17.09 -2.79 -3.06
N SER A 98 16.06 -3.35 -2.41
CA SER A 98 15.47 -2.73 -1.23
C SER A 98 16.20 -3.22 0.00
N LYS A 99 16.42 -2.33 0.98
CA LYS A 99 16.86 -2.76 2.31
C LYS A 99 15.87 -3.80 2.84
N PRO A 100 16.33 -4.93 3.39
CA PRO A 100 15.45 -5.88 4.03
C PRO A 100 14.67 -5.17 5.13
N PHE A 101 13.35 -5.35 5.13
CA PHE A 101 12.48 -4.82 6.16
C PHE A 101 12.38 -5.84 7.29
N ILE A 102 12.74 -5.41 8.51
CA ILE A 102 12.55 -6.22 9.71
C ILE A 102 11.16 -5.90 10.27
N THR A 103 10.24 -6.85 10.18
CA THR A 103 8.88 -6.70 10.71
C THR A 103 8.88 -6.51 12.23
N PRO A 104 7.84 -5.90 12.83
CA PRO A 104 7.74 -5.81 14.28
C PRO A 104 7.87 -7.16 14.99
N GLN A 105 7.26 -8.20 14.41
CA GLN A 105 7.36 -9.57 14.92
C GLN A 105 8.79 -10.12 14.81
N GLN A 106 9.45 -9.97 13.66
CA GLN A 106 10.85 -10.36 13.49
C GLN A 106 11.76 -9.59 14.45
N ARG A 107 11.50 -8.30 14.66
CA ARG A 107 12.26 -7.47 15.58
C ARG A 107 12.10 -7.93 17.03
N GLY A 108 10.87 -8.24 17.44
CA GLY A 108 10.60 -8.79 18.76
C GLY A 108 11.33 -10.11 18.99
N PHE A 109 11.28 -11.01 18.00
CA PHE A 109 12.00 -12.27 18.06
C PHE A 109 13.53 -12.10 18.11
N ILE A 110 14.10 -11.21 17.29
CA ILE A 110 15.53 -10.87 17.34
C ILE A 110 15.92 -10.32 18.71
N GLN A 111 15.08 -9.49 19.32
CA GLN A 111 15.32 -8.93 20.64
C GLN A 111 15.24 -9.98 21.75
N GLU A 112 14.33 -10.95 21.63
CA GLU A 112 14.20 -12.08 22.54
C GLU A 112 15.45 -12.97 22.48
N LEU A 113 15.86 -13.37 21.28
CA LEU A 113 17.10 -14.13 21.07
C LEU A 113 18.33 -13.39 21.62
N ALA A 114 18.39 -12.07 21.47
CA ALA A 114 19.50 -11.27 21.98
C ALA A 114 19.54 -11.15 23.51
N ARG A 115 18.48 -11.53 24.24
CA ARG A 115 18.46 -11.58 25.71
C ARG A 115 18.91 -12.94 26.27
N GLU A 116 18.95 -13.98 25.44
CA GLU A 116 19.35 -15.34 25.82
C GLU A 116 20.86 -15.59 25.64
N ILE A 117 21.61 -14.56 25.22
CA ILE A 117 23.07 -14.55 25.05
C ILE A 117 23.69 -13.62 26.10
#